data_AF-A0A7G4RFT2-F1
#
_entry.id   AF-A0A7G4RFT2-F1
#
_cell.length_a   1.000
_cell.length_b   1.000
_cell.length_c   1.000
_cell.angle_alpha   90.00
_cell.angle_beta   90.00
_cell.angle_gamma   90.00
#
_symmetry.space_group_name_H-M   'P 1'
#
loop_
_entity.id
_entity.type
_entity.pdbx_description
1 polymer ?
#
loop_
_entity_poly.entity_id
_entity_poly.type
_entity_poly.pdbx_seq_one_letter_code
_entity_poly.pdbx_strand_id
1 'polypeptide(L)'
;MKSKQSNEPESKIPVIFRPLSSNKLHDILEHHGATKKETKAVFLIRDNSGGLITVSYYSQEHEMVKDLRFGLTHDGWKTVPKPPKEPAFTETLEVKTRYAHDKAKFDAEIQSFINTAKQLFEQNCPPELIKALCSELQKNEFSLHGLIRPSREEASKERHYVNYVGDVFIVDNTLNAAIK
;
A
#
# COMPACT_ATOMS: atom_id res chain seq x y z
N MET A 1 -26.31 -1.45 43.19
CA MET A 1 -25.98 -2.51 42.22
C MET A 1 -25.08 -1.93 41.16
N LYS A 2 -23.80 -2.33 41.10
CA LYS A 2 -22.86 -1.90 40.07
C LYS A 2 -23.06 -2.77 38.83
N SER A 3 -23.70 -2.23 37.80
CA SER A 3 -23.81 -2.87 36.49
C SER A 3 -22.44 -2.87 35.82
N LYS A 4 -22.04 -4.06 35.38
CA LYS A 4 -20.78 -4.38 34.70
C LYS A 4 -20.59 -3.47 33.48
N GLN A 5 -19.52 -2.70 33.43
CA GLN A 5 -18.93 -2.27 32.16
C GLN A 5 -18.52 -3.53 31.41
N SER A 6 -19.28 -3.88 30.38
CA SER A 6 -18.78 -4.74 29.32
C SER A 6 -17.65 -3.97 28.64
N ASN A 7 -16.41 -4.30 28.98
CA ASN A 7 -15.25 -3.94 28.19
C ASN A 7 -15.38 -4.67 26.85
N GLU A 8 -16.11 -4.09 25.90
CA GLU A 8 -15.91 -4.43 24.51
C GLU A 8 -14.45 -4.10 24.17
N PRO A 9 -13.69 -5.02 23.56
CA PRO A 9 -12.39 -4.65 23.04
C PRO A 9 -12.63 -3.52 22.03
N GLU A 10 -11.99 -2.36 22.22
CA GLU A 10 -12.00 -1.29 21.24
C GLU A 10 -11.76 -1.91 19.86
N SER A 11 -12.82 -1.92 19.03
CA SER A 11 -12.78 -2.57 17.74
C SER A 11 -11.75 -1.85 16.89
N LYS A 12 -10.54 -2.42 16.83
CA LYS A 12 -9.40 -1.86 16.13
C LYS A 12 -9.77 -1.75 14.65
N ILE A 13 -9.81 -0.52 14.14
CA ILE A 13 -10.15 -0.24 12.75
C ILE A 13 -8.93 -0.57 11.88
N PRO A 14 -9.06 -1.39 10.82
CA PRO A 14 -7.97 -1.65 9.88
C PRO A 14 -7.46 -0.36 9.23
N VAL A 15 -6.15 -0.27 8.98
CA VAL A 15 -5.55 0.91 8.31
C VAL A 15 -5.79 0.94 6.79
N ILE A 16 -6.36 -0.14 6.25
CA ILE A 16 -6.62 -0.28 4.82
C ILE A 16 -7.99 0.32 4.52
N PHE A 17 -8.04 1.32 3.64
CA PHE A 17 -9.28 1.87 3.11
C PHE A 17 -9.95 0.87 2.15
N ARG A 18 -11.27 0.89 2.09
CA ARG A 18 -12.03 0.33 0.97
C ARG A 18 -11.74 1.10 -0.33
N PRO A 19 -12.17 0.61 -1.50
CA PRO A 19 -12.05 1.38 -2.74
C PRO A 19 -12.66 2.79 -2.62
N LEU A 20 -11.90 3.79 -3.05
CA LEU A 20 -12.28 5.21 -3.03
C LEU A 20 -12.41 5.73 -4.47
N SER A 21 -13.33 6.68 -4.68
CA SER A 21 -13.34 7.46 -5.92
C SER A 21 -12.16 8.41 -5.97
N SER A 22 -11.73 8.81 -7.17
CA SER A 22 -10.59 9.71 -7.35
C SER A 22 -10.78 11.05 -6.63
N ASN A 23 -12.00 11.61 -6.65
CA ASN A 23 -12.30 12.87 -5.95
C ASN A 23 -12.11 12.71 -4.44
N LYS A 24 -12.71 11.66 -3.84
CA LYS A 24 -12.57 11.41 -2.40
C LYS A 24 -11.13 11.14 -1.99
N LEU A 25 -10.36 10.44 -2.83
CA LEU A 25 -8.93 10.23 -2.61
C LEU A 25 -8.16 11.55 -2.58
N HIS A 26 -8.42 12.43 -3.54
CA HIS A 26 -7.80 13.74 -3.61
C HIS A 26 -8.14 14.58 -2.38
N ASP A 27 -9.41 14.68 -2.03
CA ASP A 27 -9.90 15.44 -0.88
C ASP A 27 -9.24 14.97 0.43
N ILE A 28 -9.11 13.65 0.63
CA ILE A 28 -8.45 13.10 1.83
C ILE A 28 -6.97 13.48 1.87
N LEU A 29 -6.24 13.32 0.76
CA LEU A 29 -4.81 13.65 0.71
C LEU A 29 -4.57 15.14 0.92
N GLU A 30 -5.37 16.00 0.28
CA GLU A 30 -5.28 17.45 0.43
C GLU A 30 -5.62 17.90 1.86
N HIS A 31 -6.69 17.35 2.45
CA HIS A 31 -7.08 17.64 3.83
C HIS A 31 -5.96 17.34 4.85
N HIS A 32 -5.16 16.30 4.58
CA HIS A 32 -4.00 15.92 5.42
C HIS A 32 -2.70 16.68 5.07
N GLY A 33 -2.79 17.64 4.14
CA GLY A 33 -1.70 18.51 3.74
C GLY A 33 -0.68 17.85 2.82
N ALA A 34 -1.03 16.80 2.09
CA ALA A 34 -0.11 16.09 1.19
C ALA A 34 0.48 17.01 0.11
N THR A 35 -0.29 18.00 -0.35
CA THR A 35 0.13 19.02 -1.34
C THR A 35 1.17 20.00 -0.80
N LYS A 36 1.34 20.09 0.53
CA LYS A 36 2.27 21.03 1.19
C LYS A 36 3.46 20.34 1.85
N LYS A 37 3.52 19.01 1.78
CA LYS A 37 4.56 18.17 2.39
C LYS A 37 5.35 17.45 1.30
N GLU A 38 6.53 16.94 1.67
CA GLU A 38 7.38 16.17 0.76
C GLU A 38 6.65 14.96 0.16
N THR A 39 7.04 14.56 -1.05
CA THR A 39 6.51 13.38 -1.74
C THR A 39 6.60 12.15 -0.83
N LYS A 40 5.51 11.39 -0.71
CA LYS A 40 5.34 10.20 0.18
C LYS A 40 5.36 10.47 1.69
N ALA A 41 5.46 11.73 2.13
CA ALA A 41 5.33 12.07 3.55
C ALA A 41 3.90 11.96 4.09
N VAL A 42 2.90 11.94 3.21
CA VAL A 42 1.49 11.67 3.52
C VAL A 42 0.96 10.71 2.48
N PHE A 43 0.33 9.63 2.93
CA PHE A 43 -0.19 8.59 2.05
C PHE A 43 -1.32 7.83 2.72
N LEU A 44 -2.05 7.05 1.92
CA LEU A 44 -3.03 6.09 2.41
C LEU A 44 -2.94 4.79 1.63
N ILE A 45 -3.46 3.70 2.22
CA ILE A 45 -3.45 2.38 1.62
C ILE A 45 -4.88 1.96 1.33
N ARG A 46 -5.17 1.54 0.10
CA ARG A 46 -6.49 1.12 -0.35
C ARG A 46 -6.47 -0.31 -0.84
N ASP A 47 -7.56 -0.99 -0.56
CA ASP A 47 -7.84 -2.30 -1.08
C ASP A 47 -8.19 -2.25 -2.57
N ASN A 48 -7.62 -3.16 -3.36
CA ASN A 48 -8.02 -3.40 -4.75
C ASN A 48 -8.71 -4.77 -4.92
N SER A 49 -8.88 -5.53 -3.82
CA SER A 49 -9.28 -6.93 -3.79
C SER A 49 -8.27 -7.86 -4.50
N GLY A 50 -8.36 -9.17 -4.23
CA GLY A 50 -7.54 -10.19 -4.93
C GLY A 50 -6.05 -10.20 -4.58
N GLY A 51 -5.69 -9.85 -3.34
CA GLY A 51 -4.30 -9.88 -2.88
C GLY A 51 -3.43 -8.71 -3.32
N LEU A 52 -4.05 -7.66 -3.87
CA LEU A 52 -3.38 -6.42 -4.24
C LEU A 52 -3.89 -5.26 -3.40
N ILE A 53 -2.98 -4.34 -3.07
CA ILE A 53 -3.30 -3.05 -2.44
C ILE A 53 -2.67 -1.92 -3.25
N THR A 54 -3.25 -0.73 -3.16
CA THR A 54 -2.69 0.51 -3.71
C THR A 54 -2.29 1.43 -2.58
N VAL A 55 -1.05 1.90 -2.61
CA VAL A 55 -0.55 2.99 -1.79
C VAL A 55 -0.67 4.27 -2.61
N SER A 56 -1.55 5.18 -2.21
CA SER A 56 -1.81 6.43 -2.92
C SER A 56 -1.18 7.60 -2.14
N TYR A 57 -0.48 8.49 -2.86
CA TYR A 57 0.21 9.64 -2.30
C TYR A 57 0.24 10.81 -3.29
N TYR A 58 0.51 12.02 -2.82
CA TYR A 58 0.74 13.17 -3.70
C TYR A 58 2.22 13.28 -4.08
N SER A 59 2.51 13.37 -5.38
CA SER A 59 3.87 13.60 -5.90
C SER A 59 4.04 15.08 -6.17
N GLN A 60 4.96 15.72 -5.46
CA GLN A 60 5.29 17.13 -5.64
C GLN A 60 5.89 17.40 -7.03
N GLU A 61 6.77 16.52 -7.51
CA GLU A 61 7.40 16.63 -8.83
C GLU A 61 6.39 16.63 -9.99
N HIS A 62 5.32 15.84 -9.87
CA HIS A 62 4.32 15.69 -10.92
C HIS A 62 3.03 16.47 -10.64
N GLU A 63 2.97 17.19 -9.52
CA GLU A 63 1.80 17.93 -9.04
C GLU A 63 0.48 17.14 -9.06
N MET A 64 0.55 15.82 -8.82
CA MET A 64 -0.62 14.93 -8.91
C MET A 64 -0.54 13.74 -7.96
N VAL A 65 -1.70 13.14 -7.72
CA VAL A 65 -1.80 11.86 -7.01
C VAL A 65 -1.14 10.77 -7.86
N LYS A 66 -0.28 9.97 -7.23
CA LYS A 66 0.35 8.78 -7.80
C LYS A 66 0.00 7.57 -6.95
N ASP A 67 -0.01 6.42 -7.63
CA ASP A 67 -0.31 5.13 -7.03
C ASP A 67 0.90 4.20 -7.14
N LEU A 68 1.14 3.46 -6.07
CA LEU A 68 2.07 2.34 -6.05
C LEU A 68 1.31 1.08 -5.65
N ARG A 69 1.36 0.04 -6.47
CA ARG A 69 0.66 -1.22 -6.18
C ARG A 69 1.58 -2.20 -5.52
N PHE A 70 1.11 -2.83 -4.45
CA PHE A 70 1.75 -3.97 -3.83
C PHE A 70 0.87 -5.21 -3.98
N GLY A 71 1.49 -6.38 -4.05
CA GLY A 71 0.78 -7.65 -3.99
C GLY A 71 1.47 -8.65 -3.08
N LEU A 72 0.67 -9.62 -2.65
CA LEU A 72 1.15 -10.71 -1.80
C LEU A 72 2.02 -11.68 -2.59
N THR A 73 3.14 -12.06 -1.99
CA THR A 73 4.05 -13.10 -2.47
C THR A 73 4.37 -14.03 -1.30
N HIS A 74 5.10 -15.12 -1.56
CA HIS A 74 5.57 -16.00 -0.49
C HIS A 74 6.47 -15.28 0.53
N ASP A 75 7.11 -14.17 0.13
CA ASP A 75 7.95 -13.31 0.99
C ASP A 75 7.17 -12.13 1.59
N GLY A 76 5.85 -12.16 1.50
CA GLY A 76 4.94 -11.10 1.93
C GLY A 76 4.65 -10.04 0.87
N TRP A 77 4.27 -8.83 1.30
CA TRP A 77 3.92 -7.74 0.39
C TRP A 77 5.14 -7.25 -0.39
N LYS A 78 5.00 -7.17 -1.72
CA LYS A 78 6.04 -6.71 -2.64
C LYS A 78 5.49 -5.75 -3.66
N THR A 79 6.35 -4.85 -4.13
CA THR A 79 6.05 -3.95 -5.25
C THR A 79 5.68 -4.73 -6.50
N VAL A 80 4.52 -4.42 -7.08
CA VAL A 80 4.08 -5.00 -8.35
C VAL A 80 5.09 -4.58 -9.44
N PRO A 81 5.57 -5.53 -10.27
CA PRO A 81 6.50 -5.21 -11.36
C PRO A 81 5.97 -4.08 -12.25
N LYS A 82 6.87 -3.20 -12.69
CA LYS A 82 6.55 -2.11 -13.63
C LYS A 82 6.82 -2.58 -15.06
N PRO A 83 5.96 -2.21 -16.03
CA PRO A 83 6.21 -2.51 -17.43
C PRO A 83 7.51 -1.85 -17.91
N PRO A 84 8.19 -2.43 -18.91
CA PRO A 84 9.31 -1.76 -19.56
C PRO A 84 8.85 -0.44 -20.18
N LYS A 85 9.74 0.57 -20.19
CA LYS A 85 9.44 1.87 -20.78
C LYS A 85 9.16 1.70 -22.28
N GLU A 86 8.04 2.23 -22.75
CA GLU A 86 7.72 2.23 -24.17
C GLU A 86 8.79 2.99 -24.96
N PRO A 87 9.30 2.42 -26.07
CA PRO A 87 10.28 3.07 -26.90
C PRO A 87 9.64 4.26 -27.63
N ALA A 88 10.40 5.35 -27.79
CA ALA A 88 9.96 6.46 -28.62
C ALA A 88 9.85 6.01 -30.09
N PHE A 89 9.01 6.71 -30.87
CA PHE A 89 8.83 6.39 -32.29
C PHE A 89 10.17 6.40 -33.07
N THR A 90 11.07 7.29 -32.68
CA THR A 90 12.40 7.53 -33.27
C THR A 90 13.45 6.48 -32.90
N GLU A 91 13.14 5.54 -32.01
CA GLU A 91 14.08 4.50 -31.58
C GLU A 91 14.41 3.50 -32.70
N THR A 92 15.61 2.91 -32.61
CA THR A 92 16.11 1.96 -33.60
C THR A 92 15.33 0.65 -33.58
N LEU A 93 15.48 -0.15 -34.65
CA LEU A 93 14.85 -1.46 -34.73
C LEU A 93 15.32 -2.38 -33.60
N GLU A 94 16.61 -2.35 -33.26
CA GLU A 94 17.19 -3.15 -32.17
C GLU A 94 16.55 -2.81 -30.82
N VAL A 95 16.33 -1.52 -30.54
CA VAL A 95 15.66 -1.08 -29.31
C VAL A 95 14.22 -1.59 -29.27
N LYS A 96 13.49 -1.51 -30.39
CA LYS A 96 12.11 -2.02 -30.49
C LYS A 96 12.03 -3.53 -30.34
N THR A 97 12.98 -4.28 -30.90
CA THR A 97 13.07 -5.74 -30.75
C THR A 97 13.35 -6.14 -29.30
N ARG A 98 14.29 -5.45 -28.62
CA ARG A 98 14.56 -5.69 -27.20
C ARG A 98 13.33 -5.37 -26.34
N TYR A 99 12.66 -4.25 -26.60
CA TYR A 99 11.42 -3.90 -25.91
C TYR A 99 10.34 -4.98 -26.05
N ALA A 100 10.14 -5.53 -27.25
CA ALA A 100 9.15 -6.59 -27.47
C ALA A 100 9.45 -7.86 -26.64
N HIS A 101 10.73 -8.24 -26.56
CA HIS A 101 11.16 -9.36 -25.72
C HIS A 101 10.94 -9.07 -24.22
N ASP A 102 11.38 -7.91 -23.75
CA ASP A 102 11.24 -7.50 -22.35
C ASP A 102 9.76 -7.37 -21.95
N LYS A 103 8.91 -6.89 -22.87
CA LYS A 103 7.46 -6.79 -22.67
C LYS A 103 6.79 -8.16 -22.56
N ALA A 104 7.16 -9.12 -23.41
CA ALA A 104 6.63 -10.48 -23.33
C ALA A 104 7.04 -11.18 -22.01
N LYS A 105 8.29 -10.98 -21.59
CA LYS A 105 8.78 -11.46 -20.29
C LYS A 105 8.00 -10.82 -19.13
N PHE A 106 7.85 -9.50 -19.15
CA PHE A 106 7.06 -8.77 -18.17
C PHE A 106 5.60 -9.27 -18.10
N ASP A 107 4.96 -9.53 -19.24
CA ASP A 107 3.58 -10.02 -19.30
C ASP A 107 3.42 -11.42 -18.67
N ALA A 108 4.41 -12.29 -18.84
CA ALA A 108 4.41 -13.59 -18.15
C ALA A 108 4.63 -13.43 -16.63
N GLU A 109 5.58 -12.59 -16.23
CA GLU A 109 5.91 -12.35 -14.82
C GLU A 109 4.73 -11.70 -14.07
N ILE A 110 4.08 -10.70 -14.65
CA ILE A 110 2.95 -10.00 -14.00
C ILE A 110 1.74 -10.92 -13.82
N GLN A 111 1.46 -11.80 -14.79
CA GLN A 111 0.39 -12.78 -14.68
C GLN A 111 0.66 -13.79 -13.56
N SER A 112 1.89 -14.31 -13.50
CA SER A 112 2.29 -15.19 -12.40
C SER A 112 2.17 -14.48 -11.04
N PHE A 113 2.61 -13.23 -10.95
CA PHE A 113 2.54 -12.44 -9.72
C PHE A 113 1.10 -12.26 -9.25
N ILE A 114 0.19 -11.87 -10.14
CA ILE A 114 -1.24 -11.67 -9.82
C ILE A 114 -1.89 -12.98 -9.35
N ASN A 115 -1.60 -14.09 -10.03
CA ASN A 115 -2.14 -15.39 -9.65
C ASN A 115 -1.66 -15.83 -8.26
N THR A 116 -0.38 -15.68 -7.97
CA THR A 116 0.19 -15.95 -6.64
C THR A 116 -0.44 -15.06 -5.58
N ALA A 117 -0.57 -13.76 -5.83
CA ALA A 117 -1.17 -12.81 -4.89
C ALA A 117 -2.61 -13.19 -4.55
N LYS A 118 -3.41 -13.53 -5.57
CA LYS A 118 -4.79 -13.96 -5.40
C LYS A 118 -4.90 -15.24 -4.59
N GLN A 119 -4.10 -16.26 -4.95
CA GLN A 119 -4.09 -17.54 -4.25
C GLN A 119 -3.72 -17.38 -2.77
N LEU A 120 -2.66 -16.62 -2.46
CA LEU A 120 -2.23 -16.38 -1.09
C LEU A 120 -3.28 -15.60 -0.30
N PHE A 121 -3.91 -14.61 -0.93
CA PHE A 121 -4.99 -13.85 -0.30
C PHE A 121 -6.15 -14.77 0.08
N GLU A 122 -6.59 -15.67 -0.80
CA GLU A 122 -7.71 -16.58 -0.53
C GLU A 122 -7.43 -17.58 0.61
N GLN A 123 -6.16 -17.97 0.82
CA GLN A 123 -5.73 -18.97 1.80
C GLN A 123 -5.65 -18.49 3.26
N ASN A 124 -6.22 -17.33 3.61
CA ASN A 124 -6.13 -16.70 4.94
C ASN A 124 -4.68 -16.42 5.35
N CYS A 125 -4.12 -15.39 4.72
CA CYS A 125 -2.82 -14.82 4.95
C CYS A 125 -2.45 -14.58 6.45
N PRO A 126 -1.24 -14.97 6.90
CA PRO A 126 -0.81 -14.81 8.29
C PRO A 126 -0.79 -13.33 8.78
N PRO A 127 -1.07 -13.07 10.08
CA PRO A 127 -1.01 -11.73 10.65
C PRO A 127 0.35 -11.02 10.50
N GLU A 128 1.44 -11.77 10.38
CA GLU A 128 2.81 -11.24 10.28
C GLU A 128 3.06 -10.43 9.01
N LEU A 129 2.18 -10.57 8.01
CA LEU A 129 2.29 -9.88 6.72
C LEU A 129 2.20 -8.36 6.84
N ILE A 130 1.57 -7.82 7.90
CA ILE A 130 1.60 -6.37 8.13
C ILE A 130 3.04 -5.85 8.35
N LYS A 131 3.94 -6.63 8.95
CA LYS A 131 5.35 -6.25 9.10
C LYS A 131 6.08 -6.21 7.75
N ALA A 132 5.76 -7.16 6.87
CA ALA A 132 6.28 -7.16 5.50
C ALA A 132 5.76 -5.93 4.72
N LEU A 133 4.50 -5.54 4.93
CA LEU A 133 3.95 -4.30 4.37
C LEU A 133 4.69 -3.05 4.87
N CYS A 134 4.93 -2.92 6.18
CA CYS A 134 5.72 -1.82 6.74
C CYS A 134 7.11 -1.74 6.12
N SER A 135 7.78 -2.89 6.00
CA SER A 135 9.13 -2.99 5.43
C SER A 135 9.16 -2.57 3.96
N GLU A 136 8.17 -3.01 3.18
CA GLU A 136 8.07 -2.65 1.75
C GLU A 136 7.69 -1.18 1.55
N LEU A 137 6.87 -0.59 2.43
CA LEU A 137 6.59 0.85 2.46
C LEU A 137 7.86 1.67 2.73
N GLN A 138 8.65 1.29 3.75
CA GLN A 138 9.91 1.96 4.07
C GLN A 138 10.95 1.83 2.96
N LYS A 139 11.04 0.66 2.33
CA LYS A 139 11.89 0.45 1.14
C LYS A 139 11.51 1.38 -0.01
N ASN A 140 10.24 1.75 -0.11
CA ASN A 140 9.73 2.73 -1.07
C ASN A 140 9.70 4.15 -0.51
N GLU A 141 10.40 4.44 0.60
CA GLU A 141 10.60 5.76 1.20
C GLU A 141 9.31 6.42 1.73
N PHE A 142 8.29 5.63 2.06
CA PHE A 142 7.11 6.17 2.74
C PHE A 142 7.40 6.43 4.22
N SER A 143 7.07 7.64 4.68
CA SER A 143 7.13 7.96 6.11
C SER A 143 5.94 7.37 6.84
N LEU A 144 6.14 6.28 7.59
CA LEU A 144 5.03 5.55 8.25
C LEU A 144 4.18 6.43 9.18
N HIS A 145 4.74 7.51 9.74
CA HIS A 145 4.02 8.51 10.52
C HIS A 145 2.96 9.29 9.71
N GLY A 146 3.15 9.34 8.39
CA GLY A 146 2.27 9.99 7.42
C GLY A 146 1.09 9.13 6.94
N LEU A 147 0.93 7.91 7.47
CA LEU A 147 -0.18 7.04 7.13
C LEU A 147 -1.50 7.64 7.61
N ILE A 148 -2.35 8.02 6.67
CA ILE A 148 -3.74 8.40 6.94
C ILE A 148 -4.53 7.14 7.31
N ARG A 149 -5.34 7.22 8.36
CA ARG A 149 -6.15 6.11 8.86
C ARG A 149 -7.61 6.32 8.47
N PRO A 150 -8.32 5.27 7.99
CA PRO A 150 -9.73 5.37 7.66
C PRO A 150 -10.60 5.49 8.91
N SER A 151 -11.76 6.13 8.76
CA SER A 151 -12.88 5.92 9.68
C SER A 151 -13.45 4.49 9.55
N ARG A 152 -14.34 4.09 10.47
CA ARG A 152 -14.94 2.75 10.47
C ARG A 152 -15.71 2.45 9.18
N GLU A 153 -16.32 3.47 8.59
CA GLU A 153 -17.13 3.40 7.37
C GLU A 153 -16.26 3.34 6.09
N GLU A 154 -15.03 3.81 6.20
CA GLU A 154 -14.04 3.90 5.13
C GLU A 154 -13.07 2.72 5.12
N ALA A 155 -12.91 2.02 6.24
CA ALA A 155 -12.03 0.86 6.33
C ALA A 155 -12.53 -0.30 5.45
N SER A 156 -11.60 -1.07 4.91
CA SER A 156 -11.90 -2.30 4.20
C SER A 156 -12.52 -3.31 5.16
N LYS A 157 -13.49 -4.07 4.64
CA LYS A 157 -14.19 -5.14 5.35
C LYS A 157 -13.65 -6.52 5.01
N GLU A 158 -12.59 -6.58 4.20
CA GLU A 158 -11.93 -7.84 3.88
C GLU A 158 -11.35 -8.48 5.14
N ARG A 159 -11.68 -9.76 5.33
CA ARG A 159 -11.26 -10.54 6.51
C ARG A 159 -9.74 -10.54 6.73
N HIS A 160 -8.97 -10.41 5.65
CA HIS A 160 -7.51 -10.43 5.65
C HIS A 160 -6.90 -9.21 6.35
N TYR A 161 -7.63 -8.09 6.43
CA TYR A 161 -7.11 -6.85 7.03
C TYR A 161 -7.61 -6.61 8.45
N VAL A 162 -8.41 -7.51 9.04
CA VAL A 162 -8.95 -7.33 10.40
C VAL A 162 -7.85 -7.05 11.43
N ASN A 163 -6.70 -7.70 11.27
CA ASN A 163 -5.54 -7.53 12.16
C ASN A 163 -4.55 -6.45 11.67
N TYR A 164 -4.84 -5.73 10.58
CA TYR A 164 -3.98 -4.69 10.03
C TYR A 164 -4.23 -3.38 10.75
N VAL A 165 -3.88 -3.34 12.03
CA VAL A 165 -4.21 -2.26 12.95
C VAL A 165 -3.05 -1.29 13.13
N GLY A 166 -3.38 -0.03 13.43
CA GLY A 166 -2.43 1.08 13.39
C GLY A 166 -1.24 0.98 14.34
N ASP A 167 -1.34 0.20 15.43
CA ASP A 167 -0.26 0.05 16.42
C ASP A 167 1.02 -0.53 15.81
N VAL A 168 0.91 -1.31 14.72
CA VAL A 168 2.06 -1.95 14.05
C VAL A 168 2.84 -0.97 13.16
N PHE A 169 2.24 0.16 12.78
CA PHE A 169 2.90 1.20 11.98
C PHE A 169 3.62 2.25 12.85
N ILE A 170 3.64 2.05 14.17
CA ILE A 170 4.32 2.90 15.16
C ILE A 170 5.52 2.12 15.70
N VAL A 171 6.60 2.04 14.92
CA VAL A 171 7.92 1.52 15.35
C VAL A 171 8.93 2.45 14.69
N ASP A 172 9.81 3.23 15.33
CA ASP A 172 10.34 3.32 16.69
C ASP A 172 10.77 4.79 16.89
N ASN A 173 10.40 5.45 17.99
CA ASN A 173 11.13 6.65 18.45
C ASN A 173 11.37 6.65 19.97
N THR A 174 11.08 5.55 20.66
CA THR A 174 11.14 5.46 22.12
C THR A 174 12.44 4.86 22.66
N LEU A 175 13.37 4.39 21.82
CA LEU A 175 14.65 3.84 22.28
C LEU A 175 15.84 4.82 22.24
N ASN A 176 15.72 6.00 21.61
CA ASN A 176 16.81 6.98 21.57
C ASN A 176 16.70 8.10 22.62
N ALA A 177 15.70 8.08 23.50
CA ALA A 177 15.50 9.10 24.55
C ALA A 177 15.98 8.66 25.95
N ALA A 178 16.47 7.43 26.12
CA ALA A 178 16.84 6.87 27.43
C ALA A 178 18.35 6.78 27.70
N ILE A 179 19.19 7.41 26.87
CA ILE A 179 20.63 7.57 27.14
C ILE A 179 20.99 9.04 26.99
N LYS A 180 20.80 9.80 28.06
CA LYS A 180 21.55 11.02 28.37
C LYS A 180 21.83 11.05 29.86
#